data_AF-A0A4Q3E763-F1
#
_entry.id   AF-A0A4Q3E763-F1
#
_cell.length_a   1.000
_cell.length_b   1.000
_cell.length_c   1.000
_cell.angle_alpha   90.00
_cell.angle_beta   90.00
_cell.angle_gamma   90.00
#
_symmetry.space_group_name_H-M   'P 1'
#
loop_
_entity.id
_entity.type
_entity.pdbx_description
1 polymer ?
#
loop_
_entity_poly.entity_id
_entity_poly.type
_entity_poly.pdbx_seq_one_letter_code
_entity_poly.pdbx_strand_id
1 'polypeptide(L)'
;MSFAQAPANDDPCAAITLTPSATCTYQTFTTVNATVSTGLASPGCAGLQFHDVWFQVVVPAGGALTFDTQTGSITDGGMAIYSGDCNTLVFIECDDDDSPNGLMPSITRTGLTPGSTVFIRMWRYNNDATAPPSYGTFGICVTFPPPPPSNNDCSGAISAPVNATTACTLTLTGSTQSATPSTGAPVPTCSATGVNDDVWYSFVATSTAHSVTLSNVTGTSTGMAIAVYSGSCGALSALQCATGNTLIVGSLTIGQTYFVRIYTAVATAGLYANYTLCIATPPPPPANDDPCAAVTLTATAACNYQTFTTVSATNSTGFPAPGCANYNGGDVWFQVTVPASGTLIFDTQTGGITDGGMAIYSGDCNTMTLIECDDDDSPNGLMPMITRTGLTPGSTIFIRFWEYNNDAPGTFGICVTFPPPPPANDNCAAAVMVPVNANLNCAQTVNGTTQSATASTGAPAPTCNATGVNDDVWYSFVATGAVHTLTLTNITGTSTGMTMALYSGAACGSLTNLQCLGGNTLNVGGLTAGQTYFVRIYTTTATAGLYGSFTFCVGTP
;
A
#
# COMPACT_ATOMS: atom_id res chain seq x y z
N MET A 1 -10.78 20.47 -79.31
CA MET A 1 -10.37 19.74 -78.09
C MET A 1 -9.85 20.79 -77.13
N SER A 2 -10.57 21.05 -76.04
CA SER A 2 -10.08 21.91 -74.97
C SER A 2 -9.08 21.09 -74.17
N PHE A 3 -7.79 21.42 -74.22
CA PHE A 3 -6.83 20.83 -73.29
C PHE A 3 -7.21 21.30 -71.88
N ALA A 4 -7.49 20.36 -70.97
CA ALA A 4 -7.80 20.70 -69.60
C ALA A 4 -6.55 21.31 -68.94
N GLN A 5 -6.73 22.42 -68.22
CA GLN A 5 -5.64 23.17 -67.58
C GLN A 5 -5.06 22.37 -66.41
N ALA A 6 -3.74 22.46 -66.21
CA ALA A 6 -3.07 21.93 -65.03
C ALA A 6 -3.56 22.63 -63.74
N PRO A 7 -3.45 21.98 -62.56
CA PRO A 7 -3.75 22.61 -61.29
C PRO A 7 -2.95 23.89 -61.07
N ALA A 8 -3.50 24.85 -60.32
CA ALA A 8 -2.84 26.14 -60.08
C ALA A 8 -1.50 26.00 -59.33
N ASN A 9 -1.29 24.89 -58.63
CA ASN A 9 -0.11 24.57 -57.85
C ASN A 9 0.77 23.48 -58.49
N ASP A 10 0.83 23.46 -59.81
CA ASP A 10 1.70 22.56 -60.60
C ASP A 10 3.20 22.95 -60.56
N ASP A 11 3.56 23.97 -59.80
CA ASP A 11 4.93 24.49 -59.67
C ASP A 11 5.17 24.97 -58.22
N PRO A 12 6.37 24.77 -57.65
CA PRO A 12 6.67 25.17 -56.27
C PRO A 12 6.52 26.69 -56.03
N CYS A 13 6.76 27.54 -57.03
CA CYS A 13 6.55 28.98 -56.90
C CYS A 13 5.07 29.38 -56.97
N ALA A 14 4.21 28.47 -57.43
CA ALA A 14 2.76 28.61 -57.43
C ALA A 14 2.09 27.77 -56.31
N ALA A 15 2.86 27.31 -55.33
CA ALA A 15 2.37 26.46 -54.24
C ALA A 15 1.19 27.11 -53.48
N ILE A 16 0.12 26.33 -53.30
CA ILE A 16 -1.05 26.78 -52.52
C ILE A 16 -0.67 26.88 -51.04
N THR A 17 -1.00 27.99 -50.39
CA THR A 17 -0.79 28.16 -48.96
C THR A 17 -1.79 27.33 -48.16
N LEU A 18 -1.31 26.38 -47.36
CA LEU A 18 -2.14 25.73 -46.35
C LEU A 18 -2.04 26.50 -45.03
N THR A 19 -3.14 26.58 -44.29
CA THR A 19 -3.19 27.24 -42.98
C THR A 19 -3.23 26.17 -41.89
N PRO A 20 -2.18 26.05 -41.04
CA PRO A 20 -2.17 25.12 -39.91
C PRO A 20 -3.32 25.37 -38.94
N SER A 21 -3.92 24.29 -38.45
CA SER A 21 -5.00 24.30 -37.45
C SER A 21 -4.69 23.36 -36.29
N ALA A 22 -5.30 23.55 -35.12
CA ALA A 22 -5.19 22.59 -34.02
C ALA A 22 -5.88 21.25 -34.34
N THR A 23 -6.84 21.25 -35.26
CA THR A 23 -7.59 20.06 -35.69
C THR A 23 -7.42 19.84 -37.18
N CYS A 24 -7.22 18.58 -37.59
CA CYS A 24 -7.13 18.23 -38.99
C CYS A 24 -8.50 18.36 -39.66
N THR A 25 -8.60 19.20 -40.69
CA THR A 25 -9.74 19.29 -41.58
C THR A 25 -9.21 19.18 -42.99
N TYR A 26 -9.44 18.03 -43.64
CA TYR A 26 -8.91 17.79 -44.98
C TYR A 26 -9.55 18.72 -46.00
N GLN A 27 -8.69 19.34 -46.80
CA GLN A 27 -9.07 20.08 -48.00
C GLN A 27 -8.75 19.19 -49.22
N THR A 28 -9.71 19.07 -50.14
CA THR A 28 -9.58 18.20 -51.32
C THR A 28 -8.86 18.92 -52.46
N PHE A 29 -7.83 18.29 -53.01
CA PHE A 29 -7.08 18.74 -54.18
C PHE A 29 -6.92 17.62 -55.22
N THR A 30 -6.27 17.93 -56.34
CA THR A 30 -6.12 17.01 -57.47
C THR A 30 -4.76 17.13 -58.13
N THR A 31 -4.20 16.00 -58.58
CA THR A 31 -3.02 15.93 -59.47
C THR A 31 -3.40 15.72 -60.94
N VAL A 32 -4.70 15.71 -61.27
CA VAL A 32 -5.17 15.54 -62.65
C VAL A 32 -4.63 16.66 -63.54
N ASN A 33 -3.96 16.30 -64.63
CA ASN A 33 -3.25 17.21 -65.57
C ASN A 33 -2.04 17.96 -64.99
N ALA A 34 -1.61 17.66 -63.77
CA ALA A 34 -0.33 18.16 -63.26
C ALA A 34 0.83 17.62 -64.12
N THR A 35 1.97 18.28 -64.09
CA THR A 35 3.22 17.83 -64.70
C THR A 35 4.18 17.33 -63.63
N VAL A 36 5.28 16.71 -64.06
CA VAL A 36 6.35 16.35 -63.12
C VAL A 36 7.25 17.56 -62.90
N SER A 37 7.49 17.92 -61.65
CA SER A 37 8.47 18.95 -61.32
C SER A 37 9.87 18.48 -61.68
N THR A 38 10.57 19.28 -62.49
CA THR A 38 11.93 19.00 -62.97
C THR A 38 12.97 19.82 -62.20
N GLY A 39 14.23 19.37 -62.20
CA GLY A 39 15.33 20.07 -61.51
C GLY A 39 15.49 19.75 -60.03
N LEU A 40 14.66 18.87 -59.47
CA LEU A 40 14.78 18.34 -58.11
C LEU A 40 15.19 16.86 -58.14
N ALA A 41 16.04 16.45 -57.20
CA ALA A 41 16.32 15.04 -56.98
C ALA A 41 15.06 14.32 -56.48
N SER A 42 14.89 13.05 -56.86
CA SER A 42 13.79 12.22 -56.34
C SER A 42 13.93 12.03 -54.82
N PRO A 43 12.84 12.23 -54.02
CA PRO A 43 12.84 12.05 -52.57
C PRO A 43 13.23 10.66 -52.06
N GLY A 44 13.22 9.64 -52.93
CA GLY A 44 13.77 8.31 -52.62
C GLY A 44 12.88 7.37 -51.78
N CYS A 45 11.92 7.88 -51.02
CA CYS A 45 11.06 7.03 -50.18
C CYS A 45 9.74 6.58 -50.84
N ALA A 46 9.24 7.28 -51.87
CA ALA A 46 7.84 7.13 -52.30
C ALA A 46 7.66 7.01 -53.83
N GLY A 47 8.42 6.12 -54.48
CA GLY A 47 8.22 5.74 -55.88
C GLY A 47 8.59 6.83 -56.92
N LEU A 48 8.08 6.71 -58.15
CA LEU A 48 8.32 7.67 -59.24
C LEU A 48 7.25 8.78 -59.27
N GLN A 49 7.68 10.03 -59.43
CA GLN A 49 6.81 11.21 -59.51
C GLN A 49 6.42 11.47 -60.98
N PHE A 50 5.18 11.14 -61.37
CA PHE A 50 4.68 11.44 -62.73
C PHE A 50 3.82 12.71 -62.79
N HIS A 51 3.10 12.99 -61.71
CA HIS A 51 2.22 14.14 -61.54
C HIS A 51 2.28 14.59 -60.10
N ASP A 52 2.77 15.80 -59.86
CA ASP A 52 2.93 16.32 -58.50
C ASP A 52 2.39 17.74 -58.38
N VAL A 53 1.94 18.07 -57.18
CA VAL A 53 1.42 19.41 -56.86
C VAL A 53 2.05 19.90 -55.57
N TRP A 54 2.08 21.22 -55.42
CA TRP A 54 2.83 21.89 -54.36
C TRP A 54 1.94 22.65 -53.38
N PHE A 55 2.34 22.62 -52.13
CA PHE A 55 1.78 23.42 -51.06
C PHE A 55 2.88 24.14 -50.30
N GLN A 56 2.54 25.21 -49.62
CA GLN A 56 3.47 25.93 -48.74
C GLN A 56 2.80 26.27 -47.42
N VAL A 57 3.60 26.29 -46.35
CA VAL A 57 3.12 26.59 -45.00
C VAL A 57 4.13 27.47 -44.28
N VAL A 58 3.65 28.52 -43.63
CA VAL A 58 4.46 29.30 -42.68
C VAL A 58 4.50 28.56 -41.36
N VAL A 59 5.71 28.28 -40.88
CA VAL A 59 5.95 27.53 -39.65
C VAL A 59 5.46 28.33 -38.43
N PRO A 60 4.58 27.75 -37.59
CA PRO A 60 4.06 28.43 -36.40
C PRO A 60 5.15 28.66 -35.35
N ALA A 61 4.85 29.47 -34.33
CA ALA A 61 5.77 29.79 -33.24
C ALA A 61 6.38 28.55 -32.56
N GLY A 62 5.62 27.45 -32.48
CA GLY A 62 6.07 26.18 -31.89
C GLY A 62 7.06 25.37 -32.74
N GLY A 63 7.36 25.79 -33.98
CA GLY A 63 8.35 25.12 -34.82
C GLY A 63 7.99 23.68 -35.22
N ALA A 64 6.72 23.31 -35.11
CA ALA A 64 6.24 21.96 -35.38
C ALA A 64 4.98 21.97 -36.25
N LEU A 65 4.93 21.04 -37.21
CA LEU A 65 3.83 20.84 -38.14
C LEU A 65 3.60 19.34 -38.36
N THR A 66 2.33 18.94 -38.46
CA THR A 66 1.94 17.61 -38.92
C THR A 66 1.14 17.77 -40.20
N PHE A 67 1.62 17.17 -41.27
CA PHE A 67 0.92 17.06 -42.53
C PHE A 67 0.31 15.67 -42.59
N ASP A 68 -0.99 15.59 -42.81
CA ASP A 68 -1.67 14.31 -42.95
C ASP A 68 -2.58 14.33 -44.17
N THR A 69 -2.67 13.20 -44.85
CA THR A 69 -3.41 13.08 -46.10
C THR A 69 -4.51 12.04 -46.00
N GLN A 70 -5.56 12.24 -46.80
CA GLN A 70 -6.73 11.37 -46.85
C GLN A 70 -6.92 10.85 -48.27
N THR A 71 -7.37 9.61 -48.39
CA THR A 71 -7.69 9.00 -49.68
C THR A 71 -8.76 9.80 -50.42
N GLY A 72 -8.56 9.92 -51.73
CA GLY A 72 -9.58 10.34 -52.69
C GLY A 72 -9.69 9.27 -53.76
N SER A 73 -9.49 9.65 -55.03
CA SER A 73 -9.21 8.64 -56.06
C SER A 73 -7.75 8.18 -56.05
N ILE A 74 -6.86 8.93 -55.40
CA ILE A 74 -5.54 8.46 -54.98
C ILE A 74 -5.74 7.68 -53.68
N THR A 75 -5.34 6.41 -53.70
CA THR A 75 -5.39 5.50 -52.54
C THR A 75 -4.00 5.10 -52.04
N ASP A 76 -2.96 5.51 -52.78
CA ASP A 76 -1.56 5.23 -52.54
C ASP A 76 -0.76 6.49 -52.93
N GLY A 77 -0.19 7.19 -51.94
CA GLY A 77 0.30 8.56 -52.08
C GLY A 77 1.77 8.71 -51.69
N GLY A 78 2.42 9.78 -52.15
CA GLY A 78 3.76 10.17 -51.69
C GLY A 78 3.81 11.64 -51.31
N MET A 79 4.52 11.97 -50.24
CA MET A 79 4.72 13.32 -49.74
C MET A 79 6.20 13.60 -49.48
N ALA A 80 6.67 14.81 -49.80
CA ALA A 80 8.00 15.27 -49.41
C ALA A 80 7.95 16.73 -48.90
N ILE A 81 8.73 17.02 -47.86
CA ILE A 81 8.87 18.36 -47.28
C ILE A 81 10.23 18.94 -47.67
N TYR A 82 10.22 20.23 -47.99
CA TYR A 82 11.39 21.02 -48.36
C TYR A 82 11.43 22.34 -47.58
N SER A 83 12.64 22.85 -47.33
CA SER A 83 12.91 24.20 -46.83
C SER A 83 13.52 25.08 -47.93
N GLY A 84 13.69 26.38 -47.67
CA GLY A 84 14.31 27.33 -48.59
C GLY A 84 13.26 28.20 -49.29
N ASP A 85 13.50 28.51 -50.55
CA ASP A 85 12.56 29.22 -51.42
C ASP A 85 12.19 28.35 -52.62
N CYS A 86 11.20 28.78 -53.39
CA CYS A 86 10.66 27.98 -54.49
C CYS A 86 11.63 27.74 -55.66
N ASN A 87 12.77 28.42 -55.71
CA ASN A 87 13.84 28.21 -56.69
C ASN A 87 15.01 27.40 -56.12
N THR A 88 15.23 27.42 -54.80
CA THR A 88 16.31 26.70 -54.13
C THR A 88 15.77 25.87 -52.97
N LEU A 89 15.01 24.83 -53.30
CA LEU A 89 14.43 23.91 -52.33
C LEU A 89 15.48 22.93 -51.78
N VAL A 90 15.49 22.79 -50.46
CA VAL A 90 16.34 21.83 -49.74
C VAL A 90 15.46 20.75 -49.13
N PHE A 91 15.66 19.51 -49.56
CA PHE A 91 14.92 18.34 -49.08
C PHE A 91 15.10 18.15 -47.56
N ILE A 92 13.99 17.89 -46.86
CA ILE A 92 13.97 17.58 -45.43
C ILE A 92 13.72 16.10 -45.22
N GLU A 93 12.54 15.63 -45.64
CA GLU A 93 12.09 14.25 -45.47
C GLU A 93 10.92 13.95 -46.41
N CYS A 94 10.55 12.68 -46.49
CA CYS A 94 9.41 12.22 -47.26
C CYS A 94 8.80 10.96 -46.65
N ASP A 95 7.57 10.64 -47.05
CA ASP A 95 6.77 9.50 -46.60
C ASP A 95 5.78 9.06 -47.69
N ASP A 96 5.32 7.81 -47.65
CA ASP A 96 4.24 7.25 -48.49
C ASP A 96 3.08 6.58 -47.71
N ASP A 97 3.29 6.07 -46.49
CA ASP A 97 2.34 5.11 -45.88
C ASP A 97 2.04 5.32 -44.38
N ASP A 98 2.51 6.41 -43.76
CA ASP A 98 2.37 6.60 -42.30
C ASP A 98 1.00 7.19 -41.87
N SER A 99 0.10 7.53 -42.81
CA SER A 99 -1.23 8.07 -42.46
C SER A 99 -2.17 7.01 -41.90
N PRO A 100 -3.03 7.33 -40.91
CA PRO A 100 -4.13 6.46 -40.51
C PRO A 100 -5.17 6.22 -41.61
N ASN A 101 -5.10 6.94 -42.75
CA ASN A 101 -6.08 6.86 -43.84
C ASN A 101 -5.73 5.84 -44.94
N GLY A 102 -4.85 4.86 -44.69
CA GLY A 102 -4.48 3.82 -45.66
C GLY A 102 -3.02 3.98 -46.11
N LEU A 103 -2.73 3.70 -47.39
CA LEU A 103 -1.40 3.86 -48.00
C LEU A 103 -1.13 5.33 -48.36
N MET A 104 -1.43 6.23 -47.43
CA MET A 104 -1.34 7.66 -47.66
C MET A 104 -0.25 8.22 -46.75
N PRO A 105 0.46 9.27 -47.16
CA PRO A 105 1.55 9.77 -46.36
C PRO A 105 1.12 10.70 -45.22
N SER A 106 1.86 10.67 -44.12
CA SER A 106 1.76 11.55 -42.97
C SER A 106 3.15 11.89 -42.41
N ILE A 107 3.46 13.17 -42.26
CA ILE A 107 4.76 13.60 -41.73
C ILE A 107 4.53 14.58 -40.58
N THR A 108 5.03 14.22 -39.40
CA THR A 108 5.15 15.14 -38.27
C THR A 108 6.59 15.61 -38.14
N ARG A 109 6.81 16.91 -38.35
CA ARG A 109 8.14 17.53 -38.25
C ARG A 109 8.21 18.55 -37.14
N THR A 110 9.18 18.39 -36.25
CA THR A 110 9.54 19.34 -35.20
C THR A 110 10.88 20.03 -35.52
N GLY A 111 11.20 21.10 -34.79
CA GLY A 111 12.47 21.82 -34.94
C GLY A 111 12.57 22.66 -36.22
N LEU A 112 11.44 22.96 -36.87
CA LEU A 112 11.38 23.92 -37.97
C LEU A 112 11.54 25.34 -37.44
N THR A 113 12.24 26.21 -38.18
CA THR A 113 12.44 27.61 -37.79
C THR A 113 11.12 28.38 -37.83
N PRO A 114 10.61 28.90 -36.68
CA PRO A 114 9.37 29.68 -36.66
C PRO A 114 9.39 30.86 -37.63
N GLY A 115 8.28 31.08 -38.34
CA GLY A 115 8.13 32.15 -39.33
C GLY A 115 8.81 31.89 -40.68
N SER A 116 9.58 30.80 -40.83
CA SER A 116 10.04 30.34 -42.15
C SER A 116 8.92 29.66 -42.93
N THR A 117 9.11 29.51 -44.24
CA THR A 117 8.18 28.75 -45.11
C THR A 117 8.77 27.38 -45.45
N VAL A 118 7.95 26.35 -45.32
CA VAL A 118 8.24 25.01 -45.86
C VAL A 118 7.34 24.72 -47.06
N PHE A 119 7.85 23.94 -48.01
CA PHE A 119 7.15 23.50 -49.20
C PHE A 119 6.86 22.01 -49.13
N ILE A 120 5.69 21.60 -49.59
CA ILE A 120 5.19 20.23 -49.53
C ILE A 120 4.85 19.80 -50.94
N ARG A 121 5.48 18.72 -51.38
CA ARG A 121 5.25 18.10 -52.68
C ARG A 121 4.37 16.87 -52.47
N MET A 122 3.29 16.76 -53.23
CA MET A 122 2.34 15.65 -53.16
C MET A 122 2.16 14.97 -54.52
N TRP A 123 2.19 13.65 -54.55
CA TRP A 123 1.95 12.85 -55.76
C TRP A 123 1.25 11.53 -55.44
N ARG A 124 0.82 10.82 -56.48
CA ARG A 124 0.37 9.42 -56.37
C ARG A 124 1.59 8.51 -56.40
N TYR A 125 1.74 7.62 -55.42
CA TYR A 125 2.77 6.59 -55.45
C TYR A 125 2.55 5.67 -56.66
N ASN A 126 3.59 5.49 -57.48
CA ASN A 126 3.59 4.51 -58.57
C ASN A 126 5.01 3.93 -58.71
N ASN A 127 5.09 2.61 -58.88
CA ASN A 127 6.33 1.90 -59.22
C ASN A 127 6.45 1.59 -60.73
N ASP A 128 5.39 1.84 -61.51
CA ASP A 128 5.31 1.56 -62.95
C ASP A 128 4.66 2.75 -63.68
N ALA A 129 5.37 3.31 -64.66
CA ALA A 129 4.92 4.41 -65.51
C ALA A 129 3.72 4.05 -66.41
N THR A 130 3.36 2.77 -66.50
CA THR A 130 2.37 2.25 -67.45
C THR A 130 1.01 1.91 -66.83
N ALA A 131 0.80 2.15 -65.53
CA ALA A 131 -0.47 1.92 -64.84
C ALA A 131 -1.35 3.20 -64.76
N PRO A 132 -2.32 3.41 -65.68
CA PRO A 132 -3.25 4.53 -65.58
C PRO A 132 -4.34 4.30 -64.51
N PRO A 133 -4.86 5.37 -63.88
CA PRO A 133 -4.39 6.76 -63.96
C PRO A 133 -3.31 7.06 -62.91
N SER A 134 -2.17 7.62 -63.33
CA SER A 134 -1.06 8.07 -62.47
C SER A 134 -1.37 9.34 -61.65
N TYR A 135 -2.63 9.77 -61.61
CA TYR A 135 -3.12 11.00 -60.98
C TYR A 135 -4.49 10.77 -60.33
N GLY A 136 -4.95 11.74 -59.54
CA GLY A 136 -6.28 11.68 -58.92
C GLY A 136 -6.51 12.77 -57.88
N THR A 137 -7.59 12.62 -57.11
CA THR A 137 -7.90 13.48 -55.97
C THR A 137 -7.38 12.92 -54.67
N PHE A 138 -7.09 13.80 -53.72
CA PHE A 138 -6.68 13.48 -52.35
C PHE A 138 -7.11 14.59 -51.40
N GLY A 139 -7.21 14.27 -50.11
CA GLY A 139 -7.32 15.28 -49.04
C GLY A 139 -5.95 15.55 -48.43
N ILE A 140 -5.67 16.80 -48.05
CA ILE A 140 -4.53 17.15 -47.20
C ILE A 140 -4.99 18.11 -46.11
N CYS A 141 -4.48 17.93 -44.90
CA CYS A 141 -4.57 18.90 -43.82
C CYS A 141 -3.17 19.16 -43.25
N VAL A 142 -3.04 20.28 -42.55
CA VAL A 142 -1.86 20.58 -41.77
C VAL A 142 -2.30 21.00 -40.38
N THR A 143 -1.71 20.38 -39.37
CA THR A 143 -1.92 20.71 -37.98
C THR A 143 -0.63 21.12 -37.29
N PHE A 144 -0.76 21.68 -36.10
CA PHE A 144 0.36 21.96 -35.21
C PHE A 144 -0.01 21.51 -33.80
N PRO A 145 0.96 21.00 -33.01
CA PRO A 145 0.70 20.72 -31.60
C PRO A 145 0.30 22.01 -30.87
N PRO A 146 -0.57 21.96 -29.85
CA PRO A 146 -0.94 23.15 -29.10
C PRO A 146 0.30 23.81 -28.49
N PRO A 147 0.29 25.14 -28.21
CA PRO A 147 1.40 25.77 -27.52
C PRO A 147 1.64 25.09 -26.15
N PRO A 148 2.88 25.14 -25.61
CA PRO A 148 3.15 24.63 -24.27
C PRO A 148 2.19 25.25 -23.22
N PRO A 149 1.82 24.51 -22.17
CA PRO A 149 0.97 25.03 -21.10
C PRO A 149 1.56 26.28 -20.47
N SER A 150 0.73 27.21 -19.96
CA SER A 150 1.22 28.45 -19.35
C SER A 150 2.12 28.23 -18.13
N ASN A 151 2.04 27.05 -17.52
CA ASN A 151 2.86 26.60 -16.41
C ASN A 151 3.98 25.65 -16.83
N ASN A 152 4.46 25.76 -18.08
CA ASN A 152 5.61 25.03 -18.59
C ASN A 152 6.85 25.21 -17.69
N ASP A 153 7.10 26.44 -17.23
CA ASP A 153 8.22 26.77 -16.36
C ASP A 153 7.76 27.14 -14.94
N CYS A 154 8.66 26.97 -13.97
CA CYS A 154 8.42 27.33 -12.56
C CYS A 154 7.89 28.77 -12.40
N SER A 155 8.38 29.72 -13.17
CA SER A 155 7.91 31.12 -13.10
C SER A 155 6.45 31.30 -13.49
N GLY A 156 5.89 30.35 -14.25
CA GLY A 156 4.47 30.28 -14.62
C GLY A 156 3.65 29.31 -13.77
N ALA A 157 4.20 28.81 -12.65
CA ALA A 157 3.54 27.82 -11.80
C ALA A 157 2.14 28.28 -11.39
N ILE A 158 1.13 27.44 -11.66
CA ILE A 158 -0.25 27.73 -11.28
C ILE A 158 -0.43 27.50 -9.78
N SER A 159 -1.04 28.46 -9.07
CA SER A 159 -1.37 28.30 -7.65
C SER A 159 -2.50 27.28 -7.47
N ALA A 160 -2.18 26.14 -6.86
CA ALA A 160 -3.10 25.07 -6.54
C ALA A 160 -3.75 25.29 -5.17
N PRO A 161 -5.09 25.11 -5.05
CA PRO A 161 -5.76 25.15 -3.76
C PRO A 161 -5.41 23.92 -2.92
N VAL A 162 -5.36 24.10 -1.59
CA VAL A 162 -5.09 23.03 -0.63
C VAL A 162 -6.39 22.60 0.03
N ASN A 163 -6.69 21.30 -0.04
CA ASN A 163 -7.81 20.69 0.71
C ASN A 163 -7.40 20.49 2.17
N ALA A 164 -8.28 20.87 3.10
CA ALA A 164 -8.03 20.77 4.54
C ALA A 164 -8.02 19.32 5.07
N THR A 165 -8.52 18.37 4.29
CA THR A 165 -8.50 16.93 4.56
C THR A 165 -8.05 16.18 3.32
N THR A 166 -7.98 14.84 3.39
CA THR A 166 -7.71 13.96 2.24
C THR A 166 -8.81 13.95 1.18
N ALA A 167 -9.94 14.61 1.43
CA ALA A 167 -11.01 14.73 0.45
C ALA A 167 -10.67 15.78 -0.64
N CYS A 168 -10.53 15.32 -1.88
CA CYS A 168 -10.21 16.15 -3.04
C CYS A 168 -11.43 16.92 -3.58
N THR A 169 -11.92 17.90 -2.81
CA THR A 169 -13.05 18.76 -3.20
C THR A 169 -12.63 19.98 -4.03
N LEU A 170 -11.39 20.42 -3.87
CA LEU A 170 -10.74 21.48 -4.65
C LEU A 170 -9.69 20.83 -5.55
N THR A 171 -9.85 20.96 -6.86
CA THR A 171 -8.98 20.33 -7.87
C THR A 171 -8.67 21.28 -9.02
N LEU A 172 -7.62 20.97 -9.77
CA LEU A 172 -7.26 21.62 -11.02
C LEU A 172 -7.09 20.59 -12.13
N THR A 173 -7.45 20.92 -13.36
CA THR A 173 -7.11 20.10 -14.54
C THR A 173 -5.78 20.55 -15.12
N GLY A 174 -4.93 19.60 -15.53
CA GLY A 174 -3.62 19.87 -16.10
C GLY A 174 -3.30 18.98 -17.30
N SER A 175 -2.30 19.37 -18.07
CA SER A 175 -1.76 18.61 -19.21
C SER A 175 -0.25 18.81 -19.32
N THR A 176 0.49 17.77 -19.74
CA THR A 176 1.89 17.88 -20.19
C THR A 176 2.02 18.04 -21.70
N GLN A 177 0.90 18.12 -22.44
CA GLN A 177 0.92 18.18 -23.89
C GLN A 177 1.69 19.41 -24.37
N SER A 178 2.69 19.18 -25.22
CA SER A 178 3.61 20.20 -25.74
C SER A 178 4.45 20.92 -24.69
N ALA A 179 4.45 20.48 -23.43
CA ALA A 179 5.38 20.97 -22.45
C ALA A 179 6.82 20.63 -22.87
N THR A 180 7.76 21.44 -22.41
CA THR A 180 9.18 21.41 -22.76
C THR A 180 10.00 21.35 -21.48
N PRO A 181 11.27 20.93 -21.54
CA PRO A 181 12.08 20.80 -20.34
C PRO A 181 12.31 22.17 -19.69
N SER A 182 11.86 22.32 -18.45
CA SER A 182 12.15 23.51 -17.63
C SER A 182 13.64 23.67 -17.36
N THR A 183 14.10 24.92 -17.39
CA THR A 183 15.47 25.27 -17.02
C THR A 183 15.55 25.88 -15.62
N GLY A 184 16.70 25.71 -14.94
CA GLY A 184 16.95 26.38 -13.64
C GLY A 184 16.32 25.71 -12.41
N ALA A 185 15.74 24.52 -12.54
CA ALA A 185 15.34 23.67 -11.42
C ALA A 185 16.25 22.42 -11.34
N PRO A 186 16.64 21.96 -10.13
CA PRO A 186 17.33 20.68 -10.00
C PRO A 186 16.52 19.54 -10.62
N VAL A 187 17.19 18.61 -11.30
CA VAL A 187 16.54 17.41 -11.84
C VAL A 187 16.21 16.46 -10.67
N PRO A 188 14.95 16.01 -10.52
CA PRO A 188 14.56 15.07 -9.48
C PRO A 188 15.20 13.69 -9.72
N THR A 189 15.38 12.89 -8.66
CA THR A 189 16.00 11.56 -8.77
C THR A 189 15.07 10.50 -9.35
N CYS A 190 13.76 10.63 -9.14
CA CYS A 190 12.75 9.71 -9.68
C CYS A 190 12.36 10.09 -11.11
N SER A 191 12.34 9.10 -12.00
CA SER A 191 11.98 9.29 -13.42
C SER A 191 12.72 10.47 -14.09
N ALA A 192 13.99 10.68 -13.73
CA ALA A 192 14.76 11.89 -14.08
C ALA A 192 14.79 12.20 -15.58
N THR A 193 14.71 11.19 -16.45
CA THR A 193 14.72 11.36 -17.91
C THR A 193 13.42 11.98 -18.42
N GLY A 194 12.29 11.74 -17.74
CA GLY A 194 10.97 12.18 -18.14
C GLY A 194 10.69 13.66 -17.91
N VAL A 195 11.63 14.44 -17.37
CA VAL A 195 11.45 15.89 -17.16
C VAL A 195 11.47 16.71 -18.44
N ASN A 196 11.37 16.08 -19.61
CA ASN A 196 11.37 16.74 -20.90
C ASN A 196 10.02 17.39 -21.27
N ASP A 197 8.95 17.07 -20.54
CA ASP A 197 7.59 17.59 -20.74
C ASP A 197 6.96 18.06 -19.42
N ASP A 198 7.76 18.68 -18.56
CA ASP A 198 7.32 19.03 -17.22
C ASP A 198 6.47 20.31 -17.14
N VAL A 199 5.59 20.33 -16.15
CA VAL A 199 4.75 21.49 -15.82
C VAL A 199 4.72 21.72 -14.31
N TRP A 200 4.44 22.96 -13.92
CA TRP A 200 4.62 23.45 -12.55
C TRP A 200 3.34 23.95 -11.89
N TYR A 201 3.22 23.68 -10.60
CA TYR A 201 2.21 24.25 -9.72
C TYR A 201 2.88 24.76 -8.45
N SER A 202 2.19 25.58 -7.69
CA SER A 202 2.63 26.02 -6.36
C SER A 202 1.49 25.94 -5.35
N PHE A 203 1.83 25.79 -4.07
CA PHE A 203 0.85 25.86 -2.99
C PHE A 203 1.48 26.42 -1.73
N VAL A 204 0.65 27.01 -0.85
CA VAL A 204 1.07 27.44 0.48
C VAL A 204 0.74 26.32 1.47
N ALA A 205 1.74 25.82 2.18
CA ALA A 205 1.54 24.72 3.13
C ALA A 205 0.63 25.17 4.29
N THR A 206 -0.41 24.38 4.57
CA THR A 206 -1.31 24.58 5.72
C THR A 206 -1.06 23.56 6.84
N SER A 207 -0.22 22.56 6.58
CA SER A 207 0.26 21.55 7.51
C SER A 207 1.74 21.26 7.28
N THR A 208 2.39 20.56 8.21
CA THR A 208 3.76 20.08 8.05
C THR A 208 3.88 18.92 7.05
N ALA A 209 2.75 18.35 6.61
CA ALA A 209 2.68 17.35 5.56
C ALA A 209 1.51 17.59 4.61
N HIS A 210 1.69 17.23 3.34
CA HIS A 210 0.68 17.30 2.30
C HIS A 210 0.78 16.12 1.34
N SER A 211 -0.35 15.70 0.77
CA SER A 211 -0.36 14.79 -0.37
C SER A 211 -0.60 15.56 -1.66
N VAL A 212 0.08 15.11 -2.73
CA VAL A 212 -0.15 15.52 -4.11
C VAL A 212 -0.65 14.29 -4.85
N THR A 213 -1.85 14.35 -5.42
CA THR A 213 -2.48 13.24 -6.13
C THR A 213 -2.93 13.67 -7.51
N LEU A 214 -2.64 12.83 -8.50
CA LEU A 214 -3.11 12.92 -9.88
C LEU A 214 -4.19 11.86 -10.10
N SER A 215 -5.38 12.29 -10.51
CA SER A 215 -6.49 11.40 -10.87
C SER A 215 -6.95 11.64 -12.31
N ASN A 216 -7.79 10.75 -12.84
CA ASN A 216 -8.29 10.82 -14.22
C ASN A 216 -7.15 10.99 -15.25
N VAL A 217 -6.04 10.29 -15.04
CA VAL A 217 -4.88 10.36 -15.94
C VAL A 217 -5.23 9.71 -17.29
N THR A 218 -5.19 10.50 -18.35
CA THR A 218 -5.54 10.11 -19.73
C THR A 218 -4.53 10.71 -20.71
N GLY A 219 -4.59 10.37 -22.00
CA GLY A 219 -3.63 10.84 -23.01
C GLY A 219 -2.90 9.68 -23.66
N THR A 220 -1.70 9.92 -24.18
CA THR A 220 -0.85 8.87 -24.78
C THR A 220 0.05 8.18 -23.74
N SER A 221 0.19 8.76 -22.54
CA SER A 221 0.89 8.16 -21.40
C SER A 221 0.02 8.21 -20.14
N THR A 222 0.15 7.19 -19.29
CA THR A 222 -0.38 7.16 -17.92
C THR A 222 0.73 7.05 -16.86
N GLY A 223 1.98 6.88 -17.30
CA GLY A 223 3.14 6.88 -16.40
C GLY A 223 3.52 8.31 -16.05
N MET A 224 3.26 8.70 -14.81
CA MET A 224 3.56 10.05 -14.30
C MET A 224 4.68 10.01 -13.26
N ALA A 225 5.23 11.18 -12.96
CA ALA A 225 6.06 11.40 -11.79
C ALA A 225 5.81 12.80 -11.21
N ILE A 226 6.04 12.93 -9.91
CA ILE A 226 5.77 14.14 -9.12
C ILE A 226 7.02 14.46 -8.31
N ALA A 227 7.44 15.73 -8.30
CA ALA A 227 8.50 16.22 -7.43
C ALA A 227 8.08 17.52 -6.73
N VAL A 228 8.45 17.68 -5.46
CA VAL A 228 8.17 18.88 -4.66
C VAL A 228 9.48 19.59 -4.29
N TYR A 229 9.46 20.92 -4.40
CA TYR A 229 10.61 21.80 -4.18
C TYR A 229 10.27 22.92 -3.21
N SER A 230 11.29 23.39 -2.51
CA SER A 230 11.27 24.62 -1.70
C SER A 230 12.12 25.73 -2.33
N GLY A 231 11.98 26.95 -1.84
CA GLY A 231 12.73 28.12 -2.30
C GLY A 231 11.96 28.94 -3.34
N SER A 232 12.70 29.54 -4.27
CA SER A 232 12.14 30.35 -5.36
C SER A 232 12.66 29.85 -6.71
N CYS A 233 11.91 30.07 -7.79
CA CYS A 233 12.36 29.74 -9.14
C CYS A 233 13.77 30.32 -9.42
N GLY A 234 14.66 29.50 -9.99
CA GLY A 234 16.08 29.82 -10.18
C GLY A 234 17.00 29.48 -8.99
N ALA A 235 16.44 29.16 -7.82
CA ALA A 235 17.16 28.73 -6.62
C ALA A 235 16.37 27.68 -5.83
N LEU A 236 15.70 26.76 -6.55
CA LEU A 236 14.89 25.71 -5.93
C LEU A 236 15.77 24.64 -5.29
N SER A 237 15.29 24.09 -4.18
CA SER A 237 15.85 22.90 -3.53
C SER A 237 14.84 21.77 -3.57
N ALA A 238 15.21 20.64 -4.16
CA ALA A 238 14.37 19.44 -4.22
C ALA A 238 14.15 18.88 -2.81
N LEU A 239 12.90 18.55 -2.47
CA LEU A 239 12.55 17.95 -1.18
C LEU A 239 12.32 16.45 -1.33
N GLN A 240 11.34 16.09 -2.16
CA GLN A 240 10.91 14.71 -2.32
C GLN A 240 10.29 14.53 -3.69
N CYS A 241 10.36 13.31 -4.21
CA CYS A 241 9.72 12.97 -5.47
C CYS A 241 9.31 11.49 -5.49
N ALA A 242 8.34 11.15 -6.34
CA ALA A 242 7.88 9.79 -6.54
C ALA A 242 7.52 9.55 -8.02
N THR A 243 7.80 8.34 -8.51
CA THR A 243 7.22 7.84 -9.75
C THR A 243 5.82 7.31 -9.45
N GLY A 244 4.84 7.70 -10.25
CA GLY A 244 3.43 7.38 -10.07
C GLY A 244 2.56 8.62 -9.88
N ASN A 245 1.34 8.39 -9.41
CA ASN A 245 0.28 9.39 -9.35
C ASN A 245 0.09 10.02 -7.96
N THR A 246 0.83 9.58 -6.95
CA THR A 246 0.70 10.08 -5.58
C THR A 246 2.07 10.31 -4.96
N LEU A 247 2.19 11.42 -4.23
CA LEU A 247 3.36 11.75 -3.41
C LEU A 247 2.88 12.36 -2.10
N ILE A 248 3.34 11.84 -0.96
CA ILE A 248 3.19 12.50 0.35
C ILE A 248 4.52 13.17 0.67
N VAL A 249 4.50 14.48 0.92
CA VAL A 249 5.66 15.27 1.32
C VAL A 249 5.49 15.75 2.75
N GLY A 250 6.50 15.54 3.58
CA GLY A 250 6.53 15.95 4.99
C GLY A 250 7.55 17.06 5.28
N SER A 251 7.72 17.38 6.57
CA SER A 251 8.68 18.40 7.05
C SER A 251 8.51 19.79 6.44
N LEU A 252 7.28 20.15 6.05
CA LEU A 252 6.97 21.47 5.51
C LEU A 252 6.82 22.50 6.63
N THR A 253 7.09 23.76 6.30
CA THR A 253 6.84 24.90 7.17
C THR A 253 5.51 25.55 6.80
N ILE A 254 4.57 25.58 7.74
CA ILE A 254 3.25 26.17 7.54
C ILE A 254 3.38 27.65 7.13
N GLY A 255 2.63 28.06 6.11
CA GLY A 255 2.66 29.41 5.55
C GLY A 255 3.71 29.63 4.47
N GLN A 256 4.64 28.68 4.26
CA GLN A 256 5.62 28.76 3.17
C GLN A 256 5.05 28.25 1.84
N THR A 257 5.52 28.81 0.73
CA THR A 257 5.18 28.37 -0.62
C THR A 257 6.12 27.25 -1.07
N TYR A 258 5.54 26.20 -1.65
CA TYR A 258 6.25 25.06 -2.24
C TYR A 258 5.83 24.90 -3.70
N PHE A 259 6.72 24.31 -4.50
CA PHE A 259 6.51 24.09 -5.94
C PHE A 259 6.38 22.61 -6.25
N VAL A 260 5.40 22.25 -7.07
CA VAL A 260 5.13 20.89 -7.53
C VAL A 260 5.45 20.81 -9.02
N ARG A 261 6.35 19.92 -9.38
CA ARG A 261 6.71 19.60 -10.77
C ARG A 261 6.06 18.27 -11.15
N ILE A 262 5.32 18.25 -12.24
CA ILE A 262 4.61 17.06 -12.77
C ILE A 262 5.08 16.82 -14.20
N TYR A 263 5.41 15.58 -14.53
CA TYR A 263 5.98 15.20 -15.82
C TYR A 263 5.63 13.74 -16.15
N THR A 264 5.75 13.35 -17.42
CA THR A 264 5.61 11.93 -17.78
C THR A 264 6.86 11.16 -17.35
N ALA A 265 6.73 9.88 -16.99
CA ALA A 265 7.80 9.13 -16.33
C ALA A 265 8.98 8.76 -17.25
N VAL A 266 8.85 8.96 -18.58
CA VAL A 266 9.83 8.55 -19.60
C VAL A 266 9.94 9.59 -20.71
N ALA A 267 11.10 9.69 -21.35
CA ALA A 267 11.42 10.70 -22.35
C ALA A 267 10.99 10.37 -23.79
N THR A 268 9.95 9.57 -23.97
CA THR A 268 9.51 9.18 -25.32
C THR A 268 8.81 10.37 -25.99
N ALA A 269 9.30 10.77 -27.16
CA ALA A 269 8.75 11.88 -27.92
C ALA A 269 7.26 11.68 -28.23
N GLY A 270 6.47 12.76 -28.09
CA GLY A 270 5.03 12.75 -28.36
C GLY A 270 4.16 12.15 -27.25
N LEU A 271 4.76 11.64 -26.17
CA LEU A 271 3.99 11.29 -24.97
C LEU A 271 3.47 12.56 -24.29
N TYR A 272 2.25 12.47 -23.79
CA TYR A 272 1.67 13.45 -22.90
C TYR A 272 0.59 12.81 -22.04
N ALA A 273 0.27 13.48 -20.94
CA ALA A 273 -0.82 13.10 -20.06
C ALA A 273 -1.68 14.31 -19.68
N ASN A 274 -2.99 14.10 -19.63
CA ASN A 274 -3.98 14.98 -19.02
C ASN A 274 -4.35 14.39 -17.65
N TYR A 275 -4.59 15.22 -16.65
CA TYR A 275 -4.87 14.77 -15.29
C TYR A 275 -5.68 15.79 -14.49
N THR A 276 -6.21 15.34 -13.35
CA THR A 276 -6.79 16.17 -12.29
C THR A 276 -5.83 16.19 -11.10
N LEU A 277 -5.31 17.37 -10.75
CA LEU A 277 -4.44 17.61 -9.61
C LEU A 277 -5.28 17.89 -8.34
N CYS A 278 -4.91 17.22 -7.27
CA CYS A 278 -5.38 17.48 -5.91
C CYS A 278 -4.19 17.64 -4.96
N ILE A 279 -4.17 18.73 -4.20
CA ILE A 279 -3.28 18.89 -3.04
C ILE A 279 -4.14 18.83 -1.79
N ALA A 280 -3.80 17.93 -0.87
CA ALA A 280 -4.61 17.65 0.30
C ALA A 280 -3.76 17.57 1.57
N THR A 281 -4.43 17.75 2.71
CA THR A 281 -3.81 17.70 4.02
C THR A 281 -4.15 16.36 4.66
N PRO A 282 -3.17 15.46 4.88
CA PRO A 282 -3.39 14.27 5.69
C PRO A 282 -3.72 14.66 7.14
N PRO A 283 -4.40 13.79 7.92
CA PRO A 283 -4.58 14.05 9.34
C PRO A 283 -3.23 14.20 10.05
N PRO A 284 -3.16 14.89 11.20
CA PRO A 284 -1.94 14.93 11.99
C PRO A 284 -1.54 13.51 12.43
N PRO A 285 -0.24 13.25 12.68
CA PRO A 285 0.19 11.98 13.25
C PRO A 285 -0.58 11.64 14.53
N PRO A 286 -0.80 10.35 14.83
CA PRO A 286 -1.43 9.92 16.07
C PRO A 286 -0.72 10.48 17.31
N ALA A 287 -1.45 10.69 18.40
CA ALA A 287 -0.86 11.24 19.63
C ALA A 287 0.28 10.37 20.22
N ASN A 288 0.29 9.08 19.88
CA ASN A 288 1.26 8.09 20.30
C ASN A 288 2.27 7.71 19.20
N ASP A 289 2.54 8.65 18.28
CA ASP A 289 3.60 8.52 17.28
C ASP A 289 5.02 8.59 17.89
N ASP A 290 5.14 9.16 19.09
CA ASP A 290 6.38 9.21 19.87
C ASP A 290 6.30 8.19 21.04
N PRO A 291 7.33 7.35 21.27
CA PRO A 291 7.37 6.43 22.40
C PRO A 291 7.27 7.10 23.77
N CYS A 292 7.74 8.34 23.92
CA CYS A 292 7.56 9.13 25.16
C CYS A 292 6.13 9.65 25.33
N ALA A 293 5.31 9.58 24.29
CA ALA A 293 3.87 9.86 24.30
C ALA A 293 3.03 8.56 24.19
N ALA A 294 3.62 7.39 24.46
CA ALA A 294 2.96 6.09 24.37
C ALA A 294 1.65 6.05 25.15
N VAL A 295 0.59 5.57 24.51
CA VAL A 295 -0.73 5.43 25.15
C VAL A 295 -0.67 4.31 26.19
N THR A 296 -1.14 4.59 27.42
CA THR A 296 -1.18 3.58 28.48
C THR A 296 -2.37 2.65 28.29
N LEU A 297 -2.08 1.37 28.06
CA LEU A 297 -3.07 0.29 28.05
C LEU A 297 -3.22 -0.31 29.44
N THR A 298 -4.43 -0.74 29.78
CA THR A 298 -4.70 -1.48 31.01
C THR A 298 -4.82 -2.95 30.66
N ALA A 299 -3.98 -3.79 31.29
CA ALA A 299 -4.10 -5.23 31.14
C ALA A 299 -5.37 -5.74 31.86
N THR A 300 -6.17 -6.58 31.20
CA THR A 300 -7.43 -7.13 31.77
C THR A 300 -7.50 -8.66 31.63
N ALA A 301 -8.37 -9.33 32.39
CA ALA A 301 -8.50 -10.80 32.30
C ALA A 301 -9.16 -11.27 30.98
N ALA A 302 -9.92 -10.39 30.32
CA ALA A 302 -10.53 -10.64 29.01
C ALA A 302 -10.04 -9.59 28.01
N CYS A 303 -9.89 -9.99 26.76
CA CYS A 303 -9.47 -9.08 25.69
C CYS A 303 -10.63 -8.17 25.29
N ASN A 304 -10.45 -6.86 25.47
CA ASN A 304 -11.35 -5.84 24.96
C ASN A 304 -10.55 -4.93 24.03
N TYR A 305 -10.71 -5.09 22.72
CA TYR A 305 -9.97 -4.32 21.73
C TYR A 305 -10.29 -2.83 21.82
N GLN A 306 -9.24 -2.03 21.87
CA GLN A 306 -9.30 -0.58 21.70
C GLN A 306 -8.77 -0.23 20.31
N THR A 307 -9.47 0.64 19.59
CA THR A 307 -9.13 1.00 18.21
C THR A 307 -8.17 2.18 18.15
N PHE A 308 -7.09 2.04 17.38
CA PHE A 308 -6.09 3.08 17.09
C PHE A 308 -5.78 3.11 15.59
N THR A 309 -4.85 3.96 15.16
CA THR A 309 -4.48 4.11 13.76
C THR A 309 -3.00 4.41 13.58
N THR A 310 -2.42 3.98 12.47
CA THR A 310 -1.09 4.37 11.99
C THR A 310 -1.14 5.42 10.87
N VAL A 311 -2.34 5.92 10.51
CA VAL A 311 -2.46 6.95 9.47
C VAL A 311 -1.65 8.18 9.85
N SER A 312 -0.70 8.53 8.99
CA SER A 312 0.23 9.65 9.18
C SER A 312 1.22 9.49 10.33
N ALA A 313 1.36 8.29 10.90
CA ALA A 313 2.45 7.97 11.81
C ALA A 313 3.80 8.13 11.10
N THR A 314 4.82 8.52 11.85
CA THR A 314 6.19 8.72 11.40
C THR A 314 7.08 7.56 11.83
N ASN A 315 8.31 7.51 11.32
CA ASN A 315 9.26 6.47 11.66
C ASN A 315 10.02 6.83 12.95
N SER A 316 9.82 6.06 14.01
CA SER A 316 10.61 6.22 15.24
C SER A 316 12.05 5.73 15.04
N THR A 317 13.01 6.53 15.48
CA THR A 317 14.46 6.26 15.38
C THR A 317 15.11 6.22 16.77
N GLY A 318 16.28 5.56 16.88
CA GLY A 318 17.04 5.50 18.14
C GLY A 318 16.76 4.28 19.02
N PHE A 319 15.88 3.38 18.61
CA PHE A 319 15.54 2.15 19.31
C PHE A 319 15.94 0.91 18.49
N PRO A 320 16.22 -0.25 19.13
CA PRO A 320 16.49 -1.48 18.40
C PRO A 320 15.36 -1.82 17.41
N ALA A 321 15.74 -2.10 16.16
CA ALA A 321 14.78 -2.52 15.15
C ALA A 321 14.12 -3.85 15.55
N PRO A 322 12.81 -4.03 15.33
CA PRO A 322 12.06 -5.18 15.82
C PRO A 322 12.53 -6.50 15.23
N GLY A 323 13.04 -6.51 13.98
CA GLY A 323 13.64 -7.71 13.37
C GLY A 323 12.66 -8.67 12.68
N CYS A 324 11.36 -8.37 12.67
CA CYS A 324 10.30 -9.09 11.96
C CYS A 324 9.30 -8.11 11.29
N ALA A 325 8.26 -8.64 10.64
CA ALA A 325 7.13 -7.92 10.05
C ALA A 325 7.50 -6.74 9.14
N ASN A 326 8.57 -6.91 8.36
CA ASN A 326 9.11 -5.96 7.37
C ASN A 326 8.89 -4.46 7.70
N TYR A 327 9.36 -4.03 8.87
CA TYR A 327 9.20 -2.66 9.35
C TYR A 327 9.81 -1.61 8.41
N ASN A 328 8.97 -0.72 7.86
CA ASN A 328 9.34 0.36 6.93
C ASN A 328 8.89 1.77 7.41
N GLY A 329 8.78 1.97 8.72
CA GLY A 329 8.32 3.22 9.32
C GLY A 329 6.83 3.22 9.69
N GLY A 330 6.31 4.37 10.11
CA GLY A 330 4.89 4.56 10.38
C GLY A 330 4.39 3.77 11.60
N ASP A 331 5.06 3.94 12.74
CA ASP A 331 4.77 3.18 13.96
C ASP A 331 4.11 4.01 15.06
N VAL A 332 3.31 3.34 15.88
CA VAL A 332 2.68 3.93 17.05
C VAL A 332 3.01 3.13 18.31
N TRP A 333 2.98 3.82 19.45
CA TRP A 333 3.49 3.29 20.71
C TRP A 333 2.42 3.19 21.80
N PHE A 334 2.53 2.15 22.61
CA PHE A 334 1.74 1.93 23.79
C PHE A 334 2.62 1.53 24.96
N GLN A 335 2.10 1.60 26.17
CA GLN A 335 2.79 1.10 27.35
C GLN A 335 1.82 0.39 28.30
N VAL A 336 2.33 -0.57 29.05
CA VAL A 336 1.56 -1.29 30.07
C VAL A 336 2.44 -1.62 31.28
N THR A 337 1.84 -1.65 32.47
CA THR A 337 2.53 -2.12 33.69
C THR A 337 2.35 -3.62 33.85
N VAL A 338 3.44 -4.34 34.10
CA VAL A 338 3.43 -5.79 34.26
C VAL A 338 2.68 -6.18 35.55
N PRO A 339 1.67 -7.07 35.49
CA PRO A 339 0.94 -7.54 36.66
C PRO A 339 1.80 -8.43 37.56
N ALA A 340 1.30 -8.74 38.75
CA ALA A 340 1.98 -9.61 39.72
C ALA A 340 2.32 -11.01 39.17
N SER A 341 1.58 -11.49 38.16
CA SER A 341 1.84 -12.77 37.51
C SER A 341 3.11 -12.79 36.64
N GLY A 342 3.67 -11.63 36.30
CA GLY A 342 4.81 -11.53 35.37
C GLY A 342 4.49 -11.99 33.94
N THR A 343 3.21 -12.12 33.59
CA THR A 343 2.74 -12.59 32.28
C THR A 343 1.81 -11.57 31.66
N LEU A 344 2.04 -11.26 30.38
CA LEU A 344 1.19 -10.41 29.55
C LEU A 344 0.98 -11.08 28.19
N ILE A 345 -0.22 -10.90 27.64
CA ILE A 345 -0.60 -11.32 26.29
C ILE A 345 -1.06 -10.07 25.56
N PHE A 346 -0.36 -9.73 24.48
CA PHE A 346 -0.68 -8.62 23.60
C PHE A 346 -1.32 -9.22 22.35
N ASP A 347 -2.55 -8.82 22.04
CA ASP A 347 -3.26 -9.34 20.87
C ASP A 347 -3.81 -8.15 20.08
N THR A 348 -3.78 -8.29 18.76
CA THR A 348 -4.23 -7.25 17.82
C THR A 348 -5.29 -7.78 16.88
N GLN A 349 -6.16 -6.89 16.42
CA GLN A 349 -7.28 -7.21 15.55
C GLN A 349 -7.22 -6.32 14.30
N THR A 350 -7.63 -6.89 13.17
CA THR A 350 -7.77 -6.16 11.91
C THR A 350 -8.70 -4.96 12.02
N GLY A 351 -8.43 -3.97 11.18
CA GLY A 351 -9.28 -2.80 10.98
C GLY A 351 -9.18 -2.34 9.54
N GLY A 352 -8.69 -1.12 9.31
CA GLY A 352 -8.18 -0.72 8.00
C GLY A 352 -6.86 -1.40 7.64
N ILE A 353 -6.10 -1.83 8.65
CA ILE A 353 -4.89 -2.66 8.52
C ILE A 353 -5.29 -4.13 8.57
N THR A 354 -4.77 -4.92 7.63
CA THR A 354 -5.00 -6.38 7.55
C THR A 354 -3.74 -7.22 7.76
N ASP A 355 -2.58 -6.58 7.73
CA ASP A 355 -1.25 -7.17 7.88
C ASP A 355 -0.40 -6.22 8.75
N GLY A 356 0.01 -6.66 9.94
CA GLY A 356 0.60 -5.78 10.95
C GLY A 356 1.80 -6.39 11.65
N GLY A 357 2.66 -5.55 12.22
CA GLY A 357 3.79 -5.98 13.03
C GLY A 357 3.73 -5.41 14.45
N MET A 358 4.21 -6.19 15.42
CA MET A 358 4.30 -5.74 16.81
C MET A 358 5.64 -6.11 17.42
N ALA A 359 6.15 -5.23 18.29
CA ALA A 359 7.31 -5.53 19.12
C ALA A 359 7.12 -5.00 20.53
N ILE A 360 7.68 -5.71 21.50
CA ILE A 360 7.66 -5.32 22.91
C ILE A 360 9.08 -5.04 23.42
N TYR A 361 9.18 -4.03 24.27
CA TYR A 361 10.44 -3.50 24.77
C TYR A 361 10.40 -3.29 26.29
N SER A 362 11.55 -3.45 26.93
CA SER A 362 11.79 -3.02 28.32
C SER A 362 12.66 -1.76 28.34
N GLY A 363 12.63 -1.01 29.45
CA GLY A 363 13.43 0.20 29.64
C GLY A 363 12.57 1.43 29.83
N ASP A 364 13.01 2.57 29.29
CA ASP A 364 12.27 3.83 29.27
C ASP A 364 12.13 4.38 27.85
N CYS A 365 11.39 5.47 27.68
CA CYS A 365 11.09 6.01 26.36
C CYS A 365 12.30 6.60 25.61
N ASN A 366 13.47 6.70 26.24
CA ASN A 366 14.72 7.15 25.61
C ASN A 366 15.70 5.98 25.41
N THR A 367 15.59 4.93 26.21
CA THR A 367 16.49 3.77 26.19
C THR A 367 15.70 2.48 26.34
N MET A 368 15.55 1.75 25.24
CA MET A 368 14.78 0.52 25.19
C MET A 368 15.63 -0.69 24.77
N THR A 369 15.29 -1.85 25.32
CA THR A 369 15.80 -3.15 24.90
C THR A 369 14.65 -3.97 24.33
N LEU A 370 14.80 -4.44 23.09
CA LEU A 370 13.84 -5.33 22.44
C LEU A 370 13.74 -6.64 23.23
N ILE A 371 12.51 -7.06 23.54
CA ILE A 371 12.23 -8.34 24.19
C ILE A 371 11.84 -9.38 23.14
N GLU A 372 10.91 -9.00 22.25
CA GLU A 372 10.28 -9.89 21.29
C GLU A 372 9.57 -9.07 20.22
N CYS A 373 9.39 -9.66 19.05
CA CYS A 373 8.56 -9.13 17.99
C CYS A 373 7.78 -10.26 17.33
N ASP A 374 6.65 -9.92 16.72
CA ASP A 374 5.77 -10.84 16.02
C ASP A 374 5.08 -10.17 14.80
N ASP A 375 4.61 -11.01 13.88
CA ASP A 375 3.96 -10.68 12.61
C ASP A 375 2.53 -11.27 12.56
N ASP A 376 2.38 -12.58 12.78
CA ASP A 376 1.20 -13.35 12.34
C ASP A 376 0.60 -14.30 13.41
N ASP A 377 1.01 -14.22 14.68
CA ASP A 377 0.57 -15.23 15.67
C ASP A 377 -0.90 -15.04 16.13
N SER A 378 -1.55 -13.92 15.81
CA SER A 378 -2.94 -13.66 16.22
C SER A 378 -3.94 -14.55 15.47
N PRO A 379 -5.01 -15.01 16.13
CA PRO A 379 -6.14 -15.63 15.43
C PRO A 379 -6.91 -14.67 14.49
N ASN A 380 -6.58 -13.38 14.48
CA ASN A 380 -7.29 -12.35 13.71
C ASN A 380 -6.76 -12.12 12.28
N GLY A 381 -6.02 -13.06 11.69
CA GLY A 381 -5.47 -12.93 10.33
C GLY A 381 -3.95 -12.79 10.36
N LEU A 382 -3.39 -11.93 9.50
CA LEU A 382 -1.95 -11.60 9.48
C LEU A 382 -1.64 -10.50 10.52
N MET A 383 -2.13 -10.72 11.74
CA MET A 383 -2.02 -9.74 12.81
C MET A 383 -1.14 -10.31 13.92
N PRO A 384 -0.38 -9.47 14.62
CA PRO A 384 0.58 -9.98 15.58
C PRO A 384 -0.06 -10.24 16.95
N MET A 385 0.42 -11.29 17.62
CA MET A 385 0.09 -11.63 19.00
C MET A 385 1.34 -12.07 19.76
N ILE A 386 1.68 -11.42 20.87
CA ILE A 386 2.82 -11.79 21.70
C ILE A 386 2.33 -12.29 23.06
N THR A 387 2.70 -13.51 23.43
CA THR A 387 2.52 -14.02 24.80
C THR A 387 3.87 -14.06 25.51
N ARG A 388 4.05 -13.21 26.53
CA ARG A 388 5.32 -13.13 27.25
C ARG A 388 5.18 -13.39 28.74
N THR A 389 5.97 -14.36 29.23
CA THR A 389 6.11 -14.73 30.64
C THR A 389 7.46 -14.29 31.19
N GLY A 390 7.61 -14.33 32.52
CA GLY A 390 8.88 -13.98 33.18
C GLY A 390 9.22 -12.48 33.16
N LEU A 391 8.24 -11.63 32.86
CA LEU A 391 8.38 -10.18 32.96
C LEU A 391 8.46 -9.77 34.43
N THR A 392 9.20 -8.71 34.73
CA THR A 392 9.36 -8.23 36.12
C THR A 392 8.08 -7.52 36.58
N PRO A 393 7.37 -8.00 37.61
CA PRO A 393 6.15 -7.34 38.09
C PRO A 393 6.37 -5.88 38.46
N GLY A 394 5.46 -5.01 38.05
CA GLY A 394 5.52 -3.57 38.28
C GLY A 394 6.43 -2.79 37.31
N SER A 395 7.22 -3.47 36.46
CA SER A 395 7.95 -2.77 35.39
C SER A 395 7.01 -2.32 34.27
N THR A 396 7.45 -1.38 33.45
CA THR A 396 6.74 -0.92 32.25
C THR A 396 7.26 -1.67 31.02
N ILE A 397 6.34 -2.10 30.16
CA ILE A 397 6.63 -2.63 28.82
C ILE A 397 6.10 -1.62 27.81
N PHE A 398 6.94 -1.28 26.83
CA PHE A 398 6.53 -0.50 25.67
C PHE A 398 6.16 -1.45 24.54
N ILE A 399 5.05 -1.16 23.86
CA ILE A 399 4.56 -1.90 22.71
C ILE A 399 4.65 -0.98 21.51
N ARG A 400 5.32 -1.44 20.47
CA ARG A 400 5.41 -0.77 19.17
C ARG A 400 4.53 -1.54 18.19
N PHE A 401 3.68 -0.84 17.45
CA PHE A 401 2.85 -1.43 16.40
C PHE A 401 3.04 -0.68 15.08
N TRP A 402 3.09 -1.39 13.96
CA TRP A 402 3.17 -0.82 12.63
C TRP A 402 2.37 -1.64 11.62
N GLU A 403 2.13 -1.05 10.46
CA GLU A 403 1.56 -1.75 9.30
C GLU A 403 2.69 -2.38 8.48
N TYR A 404 2.52 -3.62 8.04
CA TYR A 404 3.51 -4.33 7.23
C TYR A 404 3.84 -3.52 5.98
N ASN A 405 5.12 -3.30 5.64
CA ASN A 405 5.59 -2.43 4.54
C ASN A 405 5.29 -0.92 4.64
N ASN A 406 4.40 -0.45 5.52
CA ASN A 406 3.98 0.95 5.59
C ASN A 406 3.42 1.47 4.25
N ASP A 407 2.68 0.62 3.53
CA ASP A 407 2.05 0.93 2.24
C ASP A 407 0.51 0.99 2.30
N ALA A 408 -0.10 0.50 3.37
CA ALA A 408 -1.54 0.64 3.64
C ALA A 408 -1.84 1.03 5.11
N PRO A 409 -1.32 2.17 5.61
CA PRO A 409 -1.59 2.62 6.97
C PRO A 409 -3.09 2.82 7.21
N GLY A 410 -3.58 2.43 8.38
CA GLY A 410 -5.01 2.33 8.65
C GLY A 410 -5.35 2.22 10.12
N THR A 411 -6.56 1.74 10.43
CA THR A 411 -6.97 1.45 11.81
C THR A 411 -6.69 0.01 12.20
N PHE A 412 -6.51 -0.24 13.49
CA PHE A 412 -6.35 -1.59 14.07
C PHE A 412 -6.91 -1.61 15.49
N GLY A 413 -7.21 -2.81 16.01
CA GLY A 413 -7.53 -3.03 17.41
C GLY A 413 -6.32 -3.57 18.17
N ILE A 414 -6.13 -3.17 19.43
CA ILE A 414 -5.17 -3.80 20.35
C ILE A 414 -5.81 -4.02 21.72
N CYS A 415 -5.49 -5.14 22.36
CA CYS A 415 -5.79 -5.39 23.76
C CYS A 415 -4.56 -5.97 24.46
N VAL A 416 -4.52 -5.80 25.78
CA VAL A 416 -3.53 -6.47 26.63
C VAL A 416 -4.27 -7.26 27.68
N THR A 417 -3.94 -8.54 27.79
CA THR A 417 -4.50 -9.42 28.80
C THR A 417 -3.42 -10.07 29.66
N PHE A 418 -3.86 -10.69 30.74
CA PHE A 418 -3.02 -11.55 31.57
C PHE A 418 -3.85 -12.76 32.01
N PRO A 419 -3.22 -13.93 32.20
CA PRO A 419 -3.92 -15.09 32.70
C PRO A 419 -4.54 -14.79 34.08
N PRO A 420 -5.72 -15.35 34.40
CA PRO A 420 -6.34 -15.13 35.71
C PRO A 420 -5.38 -15.55 36.84
N PRO A 421 -5.51 -15.03 38.07
CA PRO A 421 -4.72 -15.50 39.20
C PRO A 421 -4.96 -17.00 39.43
N PRO A 422 -4.00 -17.73 40.03
CA PRO A 422 -4.20 -19.12 40.40
C PRO A 422 -5.47 -19.30 41.27
N PRO A 423 -6.20 -20.42 41.13
CA PRO A 423 -7.37 -20.70 41.95
C PRO A 423 -7.05 -20.63 43.45
N ALA A 424 -8.02 -20.25 44.29
CA ALA A 424 -7.77 -20.13 45.73
C ALA A 424 -7.28 -21.45 46.38
N ASN A 425 -7.61 -22.59 45.77
CA ASN A 425 -7.23 -23.93 46.20
C ASN A 425 -6.07 -24.54 45.40
N ASP A 426 -5.22 -23.68 44.82
CA ASP A 426 -3.99 -24.07 44.13
C ASP A 426 -3.08 -24.93 45.01
N ASN A 427 -3.01 -24.62 46.31
CA ASN A 427 -2.22 -25.37 47.28
C ASN A 427 -3.10 -26.17 48.24
N CYS A 428 -2.62 -27.35 48.64
CA CYS A 428 -3.29 -28.24 49.60
C CYS A 428 -3.73 -27.56 50.90
N ALA A 429 -3.00 -26.55 51.38
CA ALA A 429 -3.35 -25.82 52.61
C ALA A 429 -4.69 -25.07 52.49
N ALA A 430 -5.12 -24.76 51.26
CA ALA A 430 -6.37 -24.09 50.94
C ALA A 430 -7.37 -25.03 50.21
N ALA A 431 -7.24 -26.35 50.41
CA ALA A 431 -8.12 -27.34 49.78
C ALA A 431 -9.61 -27.05 50.06
N VAL A 432 -10.43 -26.98 49.01
CA VAL A 432 -11.86 -26.73 49.16
C VAL A 432 -12.54 -27.97 49.75
N MET A 433 -13.31 -27.77 50.82
CA MET A 433 -14.14 -28.83 51.41
C MET A 433 -15.31 -29.17 50.48
N VAL A 434 -15.42 -30.45 50.10
CA VAL A 434 -16.48 -30.96 49.21
C VAL A 434 -17.48 -31.77 50.03
N PRO A 435 -18.79 -31.50 49.87
CA PRO A 435 -19.82 -32.29 50.52
C PRO A 435 -19.87 -33.71 49.94
N VAL A 436 -20.09 -34.70 50.81
CA VAL A 436 -20.26 -36.09 50.41
C VAL A 436 -21.75 -36.40 50.20
N ASN A 437 -22.11 -36.78 48.98
CA ASN A 437 -23.46 -37.21 48.64
C ASN A 437 -23.76 -38.60 49.24
N ALA A 438 -24.97 -38.79 49.76
CA ALA A 438 -25.40 -40.04 50.40
C ALA A 438 -25.62 -41.21 49.43
N ASN A 439 -25.61 -40.92 48.13
CA ASN A 439 -25.64 -41.89 47.04
C ASN A 439 -24.69 -41.40 45.93
N LEU A 440 -24.67 -42.11 44.80
CA LEU A 440 -23.84 -41.74 43.64
C LEU A 440 -24.45 -40.64 42.76
N ASN A 441 -25.62 -40.09 43.13
CA ASN A 441 -26.17 -38.95 42.43
C ASN A 441 -25.43 -37.70 42.92
N CYS A 442 -24.75 -37.00 42.01
CA CYS A 442 -24.02 -35.76 42.30
C CYS A 442 -24.98 -34.57 42.50
N ALA A 443 -25.84 -34.64 43.52
CA ALA A 443 -26.78 -33.59 43.87
C ALA A 443 -26.08 -32.34 44.45
N GLN A 444 -24.98 -32.55 45.17
CA GLN A 444 -24.07 -31.51 45.64
C GLN A 444 -22.74 -31.62 44.91
N THR A 445 -22.31 -30.52 44.31
CA THR A 445 -21.09 -30.42 43.51
C THR A 445 -20.32 -29.15 43.86
N VAL A 446 -19.03 -29.13 43.49
CA VAL A 446 -18.20 -27.93 43.47
C VAL A 446 -17.64 -27.74 42.07
N ASN A 447 -17.49 -26.50 41.63
CA ASN A 447 -16.82 -26.20 40.36
C ASN A 447 -15.32 -25.99 40.61
N GLY A 448 -14.51 -26.37 39.63
CA GLY A 448 -13.06 -26.29 39.69
C GLY A 448 -12.44 -25.95 38.36
N THR A 449 -11.21 -25.43 38.39
CA THR A 449 -10.39 -25.23 37.20
C THR A 449 -8.92 -25.39 37.56
N THR A 450 -8.10 -25.90 36.64
CA THR A 450 -6.63 -25.85 36.72
C THR A 450 -6.05 -24.63 36.00
N GLN A 451 -6.89 -23.74 35.48
CA GLN A 451 -6.41 -22.55 34.76
C GLN A 451 -5.56 -21.68 35.69
N SER A 452 -4.32 -21.41 35.28
CA SER A 452 -3.31 -20.67 36.05
C SER A 452 -2.92 -21.30 37.39
N ALA A 453 -3.35 -22.53 37.69
CA ALA A 453 -2.83 -23.27 38.82
C ALA A 453 -1.33 -23.53 38.65
N THR A 454 -0.63 -23.67 39.76
CA THR A 454 0.81 -23.87 39.83
C THR A 454 1.13 -25.17 40.55
N ALA A 455 2.36 -25.65 40.41
CA ALA A 455 2.79 -26.84 41.12
C ALA A 455 2.76 -26.61 42.64
N SER A 456 1.89 -27.33 43.34
CA SER A 456 1.84 -27.31 44.80
C SER A 456 3.18 -27.73 45.38
N THR A 457 3.76 -26.85 46.20
CA THR A 457 5.03 -27.13 46.88
C THR A 457 4.80 -27.95 48.16
N GLY A 458 5.66 -28.95 48.40
CA GLY A 458 5.63 -29.75 49.61
C GLY A 458 4.61 -30.89 49.66
N ALA A 459 3.71 -31.02 48.67
CA ALA A 459 2.83 -32.19 48.58
C ALA A 459 3.57 -33.39 47.95
N PRO A 460 3.47 -34.61 48.53
CA PRO A 460 4.06 -35.80 47.92
C PRO A 460 3.54 -36.06 46.50
N ALA A 461 4.44 -36.46 45.61
CA ALA A 461 4.09 -36.80 44.24
C ALA A 461 3.08 -37.97 44.20
N PRO A 462 2.07 -37.92 43.32
CA PRO A 462 1.15 -39.03 43.11
C PRO A 462 1.86 -40.18 42.38
N THR A 463 1.32 -41.39 42.50
CA THR A 463 1.90 -42.60 41.86
C THR A 463 1.58 -42.73 40.35
N CYS A 464 0.72 -41.86 39.81
CA CYS A 464 0.32 -41.85 38.41
C CYS A 464 0.25 -40.42 37.85
N ASN A 465 0.59 -40.28 36.56
CA ASN A 465 0.64 -39.02 35.82
C ASN A 465 1.38 -37.89 36.56
N ALA A 466 2.42 -38.22 37.34
CA ALA A 466 3.09 -37.29 38.25
C ALA A 466 3.71 -36.07 37.55
N THR A 467 3.93 -36.12 36.24
CA THR A 467 4.41 -34.98 35.46
C THR A 467 3.36 -33.88 35.32
N GLY A 468 2.07 -34.21 35.33
CA GLY A 468 0.99 -33.24 35.17
C GLY A 468 0.64 -32.45 36.42
N VAL A 469 1.37 -32.62 37.53
CA VAL A 469 1.09 -31.89 38.78
C VAL A 469 1.57 -30.44 38.77
N ASN A 470 1.91 -29.91 37.60
CA ASN A 470 2.35 -28.53 37.42
C ASN A 470 1.21 -27.51 37.47
N ASP A 471 -0.05 -27.96 37.38
CA ASP A 471 -1.27 -27.14 37.39
C ASP A 471 -2.32 -27.68 38.37
N ASP A 472 -1.89 -28.19 39.52
CA ASP A 472 -2.78 -28.93 40.42
C ASP A 472 -3.64 -28.05 41.33
N VAL A 473 -4.85 -28.53 41.61
CA VAL A 473 -5.77 -27.93 42.59
C VAL A 473 -6.25 -28.95 43.60
N TRP A 474 -6.58 -28.48 44.80
CA TRP A 474 -6.86 -29.32 45.95
C TRP A 474 -8.29 -29.21 46.47
N TYR A 475 -8.79 -30.36 46.87
CA TYR A 475 -10.08 -30.53 47.54
C TYR A 475 -9.91 -31.44 48.75
N SER A 476 -10.87 -31.41 49.66
CA SER A 476 -10.95 -32.34 50.79
C SER A 476 -12.37 -32.83 50.98
N PHE A 477 -12.56 -33.98 51.63
CA PHE A 477 -13.88 -34.46 52.06
C PHE A 477 -13.75 -35.25 53.37
N VAL A 478 -14.81 -35.28 54.18
CA VAL A 478 -14.88 -36.14 55.36
C VAL A 478 -15.60 -37.43 54.95
N ALA A 479 -14.91 -38.56 55.03
CA ALA A 479 -15.50 -39.84 54.64
C ALA A 479 -16.72 -40.16 55.51
N THR A 480 -17.82 -40.61 54.90
CA THR A 480 -19.04 -41.03 55.62
C THR A 480 -19.19 -42.56 55.65
N GLY A 481 -18.37 -43.28 54.86
CA GLY A 481 -18.31 -44.73 54.82
C GLY A 481 -16.92 -45.22 54.42
N ALA A 482 -16.79 -46.54 54.23
CA ALA A 482 -15.52 -47.14 53.85
C ALA A 482 -15.20 -47.03 52.35
N VAL A 483 -16.20 -46.71 51.52
CA VAL A 483 -16.11 -46.68 50.06
C VAL A 483 -16.73 -45.39 49.55
N HIS A 484 -16.09 -44.74 48.59
CA HIS A 484 -16.57 -43.53 47.95
C HIS A 484 -16.24 -43.53 46.45
N THR A 485 -17.01 -42.78 45.66
CA THR A 485 -16.74 -42.52 44.24
C THR A 485 -16.56 -41.02 44.04
N LEU A 486 -15.40 -40.65 43.51
CA LEU A 486 -15.02 -39.28 43.17
C LEU A 486 -15.22 -39.10 41.66
N THR A 487 -15.97 -38.10 41.23
CA THR A 487 -16.33 -37.94 39.81
C THR A 487 -16.14 -36.50 39.35
N LEU A 488 -15.51 -36.35 38.18
CA LEU A 488 -15.44 -35.13 37.40
C LEU A 488 -16.44 -35.21 36.25
N THR A 489 -17.25 -34.17 36.10
CA THR A 489 -18.21 -33.99 35.00
C THR A 489 -18.04 -32.61 34.37
N ASN A 490 -18.70 -32.37 33.24
CA ASN A 490 -18.70 -31.08 32.53
C ASN A 490 -17.28 -30.53 32.26
N ILE A 491 -16.34 -31.40 31.88
CA ILE A 491 -14.96 -31.00 31.67
C ILE A 491 -14.86 -30.19 30.37
N THR A 492 -14.35 -28.98 30.47
CA THR A 492 -14.15 -28.00 29.40
C THR A 492 -12.77 -27.35 29.53
N GLY A 493 -12.38 -26.49 28.60
CA GLY A 493 -11.05 -25.87 28.56
C GLY A 493 -10.20 -26.42 27.41
N THR A 494 -8.89 -26.18 27.47
CA THR A 494 -7.94 -26.63 26.43
C THR A 494 -7.47 -28.08 26.63
N SER A 495 -7.74 -28.67 27.81
CA SER A 495 -7.53 -30.08 28.10
C SER A 495 -8.76 -30.71 28.74
N THR A 496 -9.14 -31.90 28.28
CA THR A 496 -10.15 -32.76 28.92
C THR A 496 -9.52 -33.95 29.65
N GLY A 497 -8.20 -34.14 29.52
CA GLY A 497 -7.45 -35.18 30.22
C GLY A 497 -7.13 -34.75 31.64
N MET A 498 -7.90 -35.27 32.61
CA MET A 498 -7.72 -34.98 34.03
C MET A 498 -7.20 -36.20 34.81
N THR A 499 -6.50 -35.94 35.91
CA THR A 499 -6.06 -36.96 36.86
C THR A 499 -6.55 -36.60 38.25
N MET A 500 -7.00 -37.59 39.01
CA MET A 500 -7.32 -37.46 40.44
C MET A 500 -6.40 -38.34 41.27
N ALA A 501 -5.89 -37.80 42.38
CA ALA A 501 -5.10 -38.53 43.36
C ALA A 501 -5.66 -38.31 44.78
N LEU A 502 -5.98 -39.39 45.47
CA LEU A 502 -6.46 -39.42 46.85
C LEU A 502 -5.30 -39.53 47.83
N TYR A 503 -5.35 -38.74 48.90
CA TYR A 503 -4.35 -38.71 49.96
C TYR A 503 -5.00 -38.80 51.34
N SER A 504 -4.27 -39.39 52.29
CA SER A 504 -4.57 -39.33 53.72
C SER A 504 -3.45 -38.62 54.49
N GLY A 505 -3.77 -38.10 55.67
CA GLY A 505 -2.82 -37.41 56.54
C GLY A 505 -3.38 -36.11 57.09
N ALA A 506 -2.66 -35.47 58.00
CA ALA A 506 -3.11 -34.27 58.69
C ALA A 506 -2.53 -32.97 58.13
N ALA A 507 -1.42 -33.03 57.36
CA ALA A 507 -0.73 -31.87 56.83
C ALA A 507 -0.17 -32.16 55.44
N CYS A 508 -0.16 -31.15 54.57
CA CYS A 508 0.24 -31.26 53.16
C CYS A 508 1.63 -31.88 52.96
N GLY A 509 2.59 -31.54 53.83
CA GLY A 509 3.97 -32.06 53.79
C GLY A 509 4.13 -33.54 54.16
N SER A 510 3.11 -34.14 54.77
CA SER A 510 3.15 -35.51 55.28
C SER A 510 1.96 -36.35 54.80
N LEU A 511 1.31 -35.93 53.71
CA LEU A 511 0.26 -36.71 53.10
C LEU A 511 0.83 -38.04 52.58
N THR A 512 0.00 -39.07 52.52
CA THR A 512 0.32 -40.36 51.90
C THR A 512 -0.63 -40.56 50.73
N ASN A 513 -0.09 -40.72 49.51
CA ASN A 513 -0.91 -41.05 48.35
C ASN A 513 -1.49 -42.46 48.55
N LEU A 514 -2.82 -42.56 48.56
CA LEU A 514 -3.52 -43.84 48.72
C LEU A 514 -3.81 -44.48 47.37
N GLN A 515 -4.30 -43.67 46.44
CA GLN A 515 -4.73 -44.12 45.12
C GLN A 515 -4.72 -42.93 44.16
N CYS A 516 -4.56 -43.19 42.87
CA CYS A 516 -4.79 -42.18 41.85
C CYS A 516 -5.23 -42.85 40.54
N LEU A 517 -5.82 -42.07 39.65
CA LEU A 517 -6.24 -42.51 38.31
C LEU A 517 -6.20 -41.33 37.33
N GLY A 518 -5.63 -41.55 36.15
CA GLY A 518 -5.87 -40.71 34.98
C GLY A 518 -7.25 -41.01 34.42
N GLY A 519 -8.20 -40.11 34.65
CA GLY A 519 -9.60 -40.31 34.27
C GLY A 519 -10.57 -39.55 35.18
N ASN A 520 -11.84 -39.63 34.82
CA ASN A 520 -12.88 -38.76 35.37
C ASN A 520 -13.64 -39.40 36.54
N THR A 521 -13.39 -40.66 36.87
CA THR A 521 -14.06 -41.36 37.98
C THR A 521 -13.06 -42.20 38.75
N LEU A 522 -12.90 -41.92 40.04
CA LEU A 522 -12.00 -42.63 40.94
C LEU A 522 -12.83 -43.30 42.06
N ASN A 523 -12.89 -44.63 42.03
CA ASN A 523 -13.51 -45.43 43.10
C ASN A 523 -12.46 -45.74 44.17
N VAL A 524 -12.75 -45.40 45.42
CA VAL A 524 -11.82 -45.52 46.55
C VAL A 524 -12.44 -46.33 47.67
N GLY A 525 -11.64 -47.12 48.37
CA GLY A 525 -12.08 -48.01 49.44
C GLY A 525 -11.10 -48.03 50.61
N GLY A 526 -11.53 -48.65 51.72
CA GLY A 526 -10.72 -48.73 52.95
C GLY A 526 -10.62 -47.41 53.72
N LEU A 527 -11.56 -46.48 53.49
CA LEU A 527 -11.58 -45.20 54.20
C LEU A 527 -12.21 -45.36 55.60
N THR A 528 -11.84 -44.49 56.52
CA THR A 528 -12.41 -44.48 57.89
C THR A 528 -13.42 -43.34 57.99
N ALA A 529 -14.67 -43.68 58.31
CA ALA A 529 -15.72 -42.68 58.47
C ALA A 529 -15.35 -41.66 59.55
N GLY A 530 -15.62 -40.38 59.29
CA GLY A 530 -15.22 -39.25 60.14
C GLY A 530 -13.82 -38.70 59.89
N GLN A 531 -12.97 -39.40 59.13
CA GLN A 531 -11.64 -38.91 58.76
C GLN A 531 -11.68 -38.01 57.52
N THR A 532 -10.83 -36.99 57.50
CA THR A 532 -10.66 -36.11 56.34
C THR A 532 -9.63 -36.68 55.37
N TYR A 533 -9.96 -36.66 54.09
CA TYR A 533 -9.09 -37.05 52.98
C TYR A 533 -8.92 -35.89 52.01
N PHE A 534 -7.78 -35.84 51.33
CA PHE A 534 -7.45 -34.80 50.35
C PHE A 534 -7.46 -35.38 48.94
N VAL A 535 -7.92 -34.59 47.98
CA VAL A 535 -8.00 -34.94 46.56
C VAL A 535 -7.22 -33.89 45.79
N ARG A 536 -6.18 -34.33 45.09
CA ARG A 536 -5.40 -33.52 44.16
C ARG A 536 -5.95 -33.77 42.75
N ILE A 537 -6.30 -32.70 42.04
CA ILE A 537 -6.83 -32.76 40.67
C ILE A 537 -5.94 -31.93 39.76
N TYR A 538 -5.50 -32.48 38.64
CA TYR A 538 -4.52 -31.86 37.73
C TYR A 538 -4.69 -32.39 36.31
N THR A 539 -4.11 -31.73 35.31
CA THR A 539 -4.16 -32.24 33.94
C THR A 539 -3.24 -33.46 33.77
N THR A 540 -3.47 -34.31 32.77
CA THR A 540 -2.68 -35.53 32.56
C THR A 540 -1.26 -35.26 32.03
N THR A 541 -0.92 -34.03 31.63
CA THR A 541 0.33 -33.67 30.97
C THR A 541 0.99 -32.46 31.62
N ALA A 542 2.30 -32.30 31.42
CA ALA A 542 3.04 -31.11 31.86
C ALA A 542 3.07 -29.97 30.83
N THR A 543 2.22 -30.05 29.80
CA THR A 543 2.26 -29.09 28.69
C THR A 543 1.74 -27.73 29.17
N ALA A 544 2.59 -26.72 29.11
CA ALA A 544 2.24 -25.36 29.51
C ALA A 544 1.02 -24.83 28.72
N GLY A 545 0.13 -24.09 29.40
CA GLY A 545 -1.07 -23.50 28.81
C GLY A 545 -2.27 -24.43 28.67
N LEU A 546 -2.11 -25.74 28.92
CA LEU A 546 -3.25 -26.65 29.05
C LEU A 546 -3.95 -26.45 30.40
N TYR A 547 -5.27 -26.43 30.39
CA TYR A 547 -6.08 -26.41 31.60
C TYR A 547 -7.42 -27.10 31.39
N GLY A 548 -7.99 -27.61 32.48
CA GLY A 548 -9.34 -28.16 32.51
C GLY A 548 -10.21 -27.44 33.54
N SER A 549 -11.42 -27.06 33.15
CA SER A 549 -12.50 -26.63 34.05
C SER A 549 -13.53 -27.75 34.18
N PHE A 550 -14.00 -28.03 35.39
CA PHE A 550 -14.79 -29.22 35.69
C PHE A 550 -15.78 -29.00 36.85
N THR A 551 -16.78 -29.87 36.93
CA THR A 551 -17.63 -30.04 38.10
C THR A 551 -17.18 -31.29 38.86
N PHE A 552 -16.93 -31.18 40.17
CA PHE A 552 -16.46 -32.25 41.04
C PHE A 552 -17.50 -32.64 42.09
N CYS A 553 -17.68 -33.94 42.31
CA CYS A 553 -18.51 -34.49 43.38
C CYS A 553 -17.89 -35.73 44.02
N VAL A 554 -18.23 -35.94 45.29
CA VAL A 554 -17.94 -37.16 46.04
C VAL A 554 -19.27 -37.83 46.41
N GLY A 555 -19.43 -39.11 46.07
CA GLY A 555 -20.60 -39.91 46.40
C GLY A 555 -20.24 -41.12 47.26
N THR A 556 -21.22 -41.61 48.01
CA THR A 556 -21.12 -42.85 48.79
C THR A 556 -22.00 -43.91 48.12
N PRO A 557 -21.46 -45.08 47.72
CA PRO A 557 -22.25 -46.15 47.08
C PRO A 557 -23.31 -46.78 47.97
#